data_AF-A0AAW1P905-F1
#
_entry.id   AF-A0AAW1P905-F1
#
_cell.length_a   1.000
_cell.length_b   1.000
_cell.length_c   1.000
_cell.angle_alpha   90.00
_cell.angle_beta   90.00
_cell.angle_gamma   90.00
#
_symmetry.space_group_name_H-M   'P 1'
#
loop_
_entity.id
_entity.type
_entity.pdbx_description
1 polymer ?
#
loop_
_entity_poly.entity_id
_entity_poly.type
_entity_poly.pdbx_seq_one_letter_code
_entity_poly.pdbx_strand_id
1 'polypeptide(L)'
;MGWSRVRHLGQPDTQLGVIPGMGGTQRLVRAIGKSAAMEMILTGARVTAEHAEEAGLVSAVYPPKELMAEALKMANTIAGHSPLVVAKAKD
;
A
#
# COMPACT_ATOMS: atom_id res chain seq x y z
N MET A 1 -2.89 -20.96 3.09
CA MET A 1 -3.76 -19.82 2.69
C MET A 1 -2.83 -18.70 2.22
N GLY A 2 -2.59 -18.61 0.90
CA GLY A 2 -1.45 -17.88 0.33
C GLY A 2 -1.73 -16.40 0.08
N TRP A 3 -1.17 -15.53 0.90
CA TRP A 3 -1.20 -14.06 0.76
C TRP A 3 -0.27 -13.54 -0.37
N SER A 4 0.43 -14.40 -1.10
CA SER A 4 1.47 -14.03 -2.07
C SER A 4 0.97 -13.59 -3.46
N ARG A 5 -0.30 -13.15 -3.59
CA ARG A 5 -0.93 -12.86 -4.90
C ARG A 5 -1.72 -11.54 -4.95
N VAL A 6 -1.39 -10.56 -4.12
CA VAL A 6 -1.91 -9.20 -4.36
C VAL A 6 -1.19 -8.65 -5.59
N ARG A 7 -1.82 -8.79 -6.75
CA ARG A 7 -1.31 -8.23 -8.02
C ARG A 7 -1.82 -6.81 -8.24
N HIS A 8 -2.98 -6.49 -7.68
CA HIS A 8 -3.68 -5.22 -7.92
C HIS A 8 -4.27 -4.65 -6.63
N LEU A 9 -4.26 -3.33 -6.51
CA LEU A 9 -4.74 -2.55 -5.36
C LEU A 9 -5.86 -1.61 -5.81
N GLY A 10 -6.82 -1.27 -4.95
CA GLY A 10 -7.97 -0.45 -5.37
C GLY A 10 -9.02 -0.27 -4.28
N GLN A 11 -9.98 0.61 -4.54
CA GLN A 11 -11.07 0.96 -3.64
C GLN A 11 -12.43 0.79 -4.36
N PRO A 12 -12.96 -0.44 -4.45
CA PRO A 12 -14.10 -0.75 -5.32
C PRO A 12 -15.46 -0.31 -4.73
N ASP A 13 -15.48 0.32 -3.56
CA ASP A 13 -16.67 0.73 -2.82
C ASP A 13 -17.67 1.52 -3.69
N THR A 14 -17.17 2.44 -4.52
CA THR A 14 -18.02 3.27 -5.40
C THR A 14 -18.72 2.47 -6.49
N GLN A 15 -18.14 1.35 -6.95
CA GLN A 15 -18.80 0.42 -7.87
C GLN A 15 -19.96 -0.32 -7.20
N LEU A 16 -19.91 -0.46 -5.87
CA LEU A 16 -20.95 -1.06 -5.05
C LEU A 16 -21.99 -0.03 -4.57
N GLY A 17 -21.87 1.23 -5.00
CA GLY A 17 -22.78 2.31 -4.61
C GLY A 17 -22.58 2.78 -3.16
N VAL A 18 -21.42 2.51 -2.56
CA VAL A 18 -21.10 2.92 -1.18
C VAL A 18 -19.82 3.75 -1.13
N ILE A 19 -19.69 4.56 -0.08
CA ILE A 19 -18.49 5.36 0.14
C ILE A 19 -17.34 4.49 0.65
N PRO A 20 -16.07 4.74 0.24
CA PRO A 20 -14.91 4.06 0.81
C PRO A 20 -14.88 4.04 2.33
N GLY A 21 -14.96 2.84 2.91
CA GLY A 21 -14.89 2.62 4.35
C GLY A 21 -13.50 2.83 4.96
N MET A 22 -13.40 2.71 6.29
CA MET A 22 -12.14 2.76 7.06
C MET A 22 -11.26 4.01 6.80
N GLY A 23 -11.89 5.10 6.37
CA GLY A 23 -11.22 6.35 6.02
C GLY A 23 -10.46 6.29 4.69
N GLY A 24 -10.84 5.41 3.76
CA GLY A 24 -10.18 5.25 2.46
C GLY A 24 -10.08 6.56 1.66
N THR A 25 -11.12 7.41 1.73
CA THR A 25 -11.11 8.72 1.05
C THR A 25 -10.08 9.70 1.62
N GLN A 26 -9.66 9.54 2.88
CA GLN A 26 -8.67 10.41 3.49
C GLN A 26 -7.29 9.76 3.59
N ARG A 27 -7.20 8.45 3.81
CA ARG A 27 -5.93 7.73 3.94
C ARG A 27 -5.25 7.57 2.59
N LEU A 28 -6.00 7.21 1.54
CA LEU A 28 -5.44 7.06 0.21
C LEU A 28 -4.93 8.39 -0.36
N VAL A 29 -5.70 9.47 -0.19
CA VAL A 29 -5.27 10.82 -0.61
C VAL A 29 -3.99 11.27 0.10
N ARG A 30 -3.80 10.92 1.38
CA ARG A 30 -2.55 11.22 2.10
C ARG A 30 -1.38 10.36 1.64
N ALA A 31 -1.63 9.13 1.19
CA ALA A 31 -0.60 8.22 0.72
C ALA A 31 -0.08 8.61 -0.68
N ILE A 32 -0.97 8.86 -1.64
CA ILE A 32 -0.61 8.99 -3.06
C ILE A 32 -1.03 10.31 -3.72
N GLY A 33 -1.42 11.29 -2.90
CA GLY A 33 -1.91 12.59 -3.38
C GLY A 33 -3.33 12.53 -3.95
N LYS A 34 -3.91 13.72 -4.20
CA LYS A 34 -5.32 13.85 -4.56
C LYS A 34 -5.65 13.27 -5.94
N SER A 35 -4.81 13.50 -6.96
CA SER A 35 -5.14 13.11 -8.33
C SER A 35 -5.25 11.58 -8.48
N ALA A 36 -4.18 10.85 -8.13
CA ALA A 36 -4.15 9.39 -8.25
C ALA A 36 -5.20 8.73 -7.33
N ALA A 37 -5.39 9.25 -6.11
CA ALA A 37 -6.42 8.73 -5.22
C ALA A 37 -7.84 8.94 -5.78
N MET A 38 -8.14 10.09 -6.39
CA MET A 38 -9.48 10.33 -6.97
C MET A 38 -9.74 9.44 -8.18
N GLU A 39 -8.74 9.14 -9.00
CA GLU A 39 -8.88 8.15 -10.08
C GLU A 39 -9.33 6.80 -9.51
N MET A 40 -8.61 6.27 -8.51
CA MET A 40 -8.94 4.99 -7.88
C MET A 40 -10.30 5.00 -7.18
N ILE A 41 -10.61 6.06 -6.43
CA ILE A 41 -11.85 6.17 -5.65
C ILE A 41 -13.07 6.35 -6.55
N LEU A 42 -13.02 7.26 -7.52
CA LEU A 42 -14.20 7.63 -8.30
C LEU A 42 -14.52 6.60 -9.38
N THR A 43 -13.52 5.91 -9.92
CA THR A 43 -13.72 4.84 -10.91
C THR A 43 -13.88 3.45 -10.27
N GLY A 44 -13.41 3.29 -9.03
CA GLY A 44 -13.23 2.00 -8.38
C GLY A 44 -12.19 1.10 -9.07
N ALA A 45 -11.39 1.65 -10.00
CA ALA A 45 -10.41 0.89 -10.76
C ALA A 45 -9.34 0.32 -9.84
N ARG A 46 -8.83 -0.85 -10.25
CA ARG A 46 -7.67 -1.47 -9.62
C ARG A 46 -6.42 -1.06 -10.38
N VAL A 47 -5.37 -0.73 -9.65
CA VAL A 47 -4.04 -0.41 -10.17
C VAL A 47 -3.11 -1.61 -10.00
N THR A 48 -2.11 -1.75 -10.86
CA THR A 48 -1.10 -2.80 -10.71
C THR A 48 -0.15 -2.50 -9.56
N ALA A 49 0.67 -3.47 -9.18
CA ALA A 49 1.70 -3.27 -8.15
C ALA A 49 2.72 -2.21 -8.58
N GLU A 50 3.10 -2.19 -9.85
CA GLU A 50 4.05 -1.23 -10.42
C GLU A 50 3.49 0.19 -10.39
N HIS A 51 2.25 0.38 -10.82
CA HIS A 51 1.61 1.70 -10.72
C HIS A 51 1.44 2.15 -9.26
N ALA A 52 1.15 1.21 -8.35
CA ALA A 52 1.07 1.50 -6.93
C ALA A 52 2.43 1.94 -6.35
N GLU A 53 3.55 1.40 -6.86
CA GLU A 53 4.89 1.83 -6.49
C GLU A 53 5.20 3.22 -7.02
N GLU A 54 4.93 3.47 -8.30
CA GLU A 54 5.08 4.78 -8.94
C GLU A 54 4.29 5.88 -8.23
N ALA A 55 3.07 5.54 -7.78
CA ALA A 55 2.20 6.44 -7.04
C ALA A 55 2.60 6.62 -5.56
N GLY A 56 3.52 5.81 -5.04
CA GLY A 56 3.94 5.83 -3.63
C GLY A 56 2.99 5.11 -2.67
N LEU A 57 2.05 4.30 -3.17
CA LEU A 57 1.14 3.49 -2.36
C LEU A 57 1.87 2.29 -1.72
N VAL A 58 2.86 1.74 -2.42
CA VAL A 58 3.76 0.70 -1.91
C VAL A 58 5.20 1.16 -2.07
N SER A 59 6.09 0.69 -1.20
CA SER A 59 7.49 1.14 -1.17
C SER A 59 8.42 0.37 -2.12
N ALA A 60 8.03 -0.83 -2.55
CA ALA A 60 8.79 -1.66 -3.49
C ALA A 60 7.92 -2.79 -4.06
N VAL A 61 8.22 -3.25 -5.28
CA VAL A 61 7.63 -4.44 -5.91
C VAL A 61 8.69 -5.49 -6.17
N TYR A 62 8.41 -6.75 -5.79
CA TYR A 62 9.33 -7.87 -5.97
C TYR A 62 8.64 -9.06 -6.65
N PRO A 63 9.39 -9.90 -7.40
CA PRO A 63 8.90 -11.19 -7.84
C PRO A 63 8.40 -12.02 -6.65
N PRO A 64 7.32 -12.83 -6.81
CA PRO A 64 6.72 -13.57 -5.68
C PRO A 64 7.67 -14.48 -4.92
N LYS A 65 8.72 -14.99 -5.59
CA LYS A 65 9.74 -15.86 -4.98
C LYS A 65 10.73 -15.09 -4.08
N GLU A 66 10.91 -13.80 -4.33
CA GLU A 66 11.86 -12.93 -3.63
C GLU A 66 11.19 -12.09 -2.54
N LEU A 67 9.87 -11.86 -2.66
CA LEU A 67 9.08 -11.02 -1.76
C LEU A 67 9.37 -11.27 -0.27
N MET A 68 9.38 -12.53 0.17
CA MET A 68 9.59 -12.85 1.58
C MET A 68 11.02 -12.55 2.04
N ALA A 69 12.01 -12.84 1.19
CA ALA A 69 13.41 -12.60 1.51
C ALA A 69 13.68 -11.09 1.66
N GLU A 70 13.20 -10.27 0.72
CA GLU A 70 13.38 -8.81 0.78
C GLU A 70 12.57 -8.17 1.91
N ALA A 71 11.36 -8.65 2.18
CA ALA A 71 10.58 -8.19 3.33
C ALA A 71 11.29 -8.47 4.66
N LEU A 72 11.84 -9.68 4.84
CA LEU A 72 12.59 -10.06 6.04
C LEU A 72 13.90 -9.30 6.16
N LYS A 73 14.60 -9.03 5.06
CA LYS A 73 15.81 -8.20 5.04
C LYS A 73 15.53 -6.78 5.54
N MET A 74 14.45 -6.16 5.07
CA MET A 74 14.02 -4.84 5.57
C MET A 74 13.61 -4.92 7.05
N ALA A 75 12.84 -5.93 7.44
CA ALA A 75 12.44 -6.12 8.83
C ALA A 75 13.64 -6.32 9.77
N ASN A 76 14.63 -7.12 9.39
CA ASN A 76 15.86 -7.33 10.15
C ASN A 76 16.68 -6.04 10.28
N THR A 77 16.70 -5.21 9.23
CA THR A 77 17.33 -3.89 9.29
C THR A 77 16.66 -3.00 10.33
N ILE A 78 15.32 -2.95 10.33
CA ILE A 78 14.54 -2.18 11.32
C ILE A 78 14.75 -2.74 12.74
N ALA A 79 14.75 -4.07 12.89
CA ALA A 79 14.92 -4.75 14.17
C ALA A 79 16.34 -4.57 14.77
N GLY A 80 17.34 -4.28 13.93
CA GLY A 80 18.69 -3.95 14.37
C GLY A 80 18.84 -2.54 14.96
N HIS A 81 17.82 -1.68 14.86
CA HIS A 81 17.85 -0.32 15.41
C HIS A 81 17.23 -0.25 16.82
N SER A 82 17.42 0.88 17.51
CA SER A 82 16.80 1.11 18.83
C SER A 82 15.27 1.06 18.74
N PRO A 83 14.59 0.17 19.49
CA PRO A 83 13.13 0.03 19.43
C PRO A 83 12.40 1.33 19.77
N LEU A 84 12.91 2.10 20.74
CA LEU A 84 12.32 3.39 21.14
C LEU A 84 12.43 4.44 20.02
N VAL A 85 13.58 4.49 19.33
CA VAL A 85 13.80 5.45 18.24
C VAL A 85 12.91 5.10 17.05
N VAL A 86 12.85 3.83 16.66
CA VAL A 86 11.99 3.36 15.56
C VAL A 86 10.52 3.63 15.87
N ALA A 87 10.07 3.36 17.10
CA ALA A 87 8.70 3.64 17.50
C ALA A 87 8.38 5.13 17.39
N LYS A 88 9.28 6.01 17.84
CA LYS A 88 9.07 7.45 17.80
C LYS A 88 9.16 8.04 16.40
N ALA A 89 9.97 7.47 15.52
CA ALA A 89 10.20 7.99 14.17
C ALA A 89 9.01 7.81 13.22
N LYS A 90 8.09 6.89 13.52
CA LYS A 90 6.91 6.59 12.68
C LYS A 90 5.60 7.26 13.16
N ASP A 91 5.63 7.92 14.31
CA ASP A 91 4.49 8.63 14.90
C ASP A 91 4.36 10.04 14.31
#